data_AF-A0A1F8PC48-F1
#
_entry.id   AF-A0A1F8PC48-F1
#
_cell.length_a   1.000
_cell.length_b   1.000
_cell.length_c   1.000
_cell.angle_alpha   90.00
_cell.angle_beta   90.00
_cell.angle_gamma   90.00
#
_symmetry.space_group_name_H-M   'P 1'
#
loop_
_entity.id
_entity.type
_entity.pdbx_description
1 polymer ?
#
loop_
_entity_poly.entity_id
_entity_poly.type
_entity_poly.pdbx_seq_one_letter_code
_entity_poly.pdbx_strand_id
1 'polypeptide(L)'
;MKMEKVYSIVPASSGPYMFIWILSLVLIALIVFFVYIGYASRHASFAVTDDGLRIRASLYSRTIPKADIAVEGVKVINLKLDSQYKPKMRTNGIGLPGYAEGWFKLQNKEKALLFLTDSSRVVYVPTK
;
A
#
# COMPACT_ATOMS: atom_id res chain seq x y z
N MET A 1 32.47 -1.00 64.07
CA MET A 1 31.93 -0.58 62.76
C MET A 1 32.17 -1.71 61.77
N LYS A 2 31.12 -2.39 61.28
CA LYS A 2 31.29 -3.50 60.32
C LYS A 2 31.70 -2.93 58.96
N MET A 3 32.83 -3.37 58.44
CA MET A 3 33.27 -3.03 57.08
C MET A 3 32.43 -3.84 56.09
N GLU A 4 31.54 -3.17 55.37
CA GLU A 4 30.79 -3.76 54.26
C GLU A 4 31.68 -3.76 53.01
N LYS A 5 31.87 -4.94 52.41
CA LYS A 5 32.70 -5.10 51.22
C LYS A 5 31.78 -5.33 50.03
N VAL A 6 31.54 -4.27 49.26
CA VAL A 6 30.70 -4.30 48.06
C VAL A 6 31.53 -4.83 46.89
N TYR A 7 31.06 -5.90 46.25
CA TYR A 7 31.62 -6.40 45.00
C TYR A 7 30.75 -5.93 43.84
N SER A 8 31.33 -5.23 42.87
CA SER A 8 30.61 -4.77 41.69
C SER A 8 30.33 -5.94 40.75
N ILE A 9 29.09 -5.99 40.24
CA ILE A 9 28.73 -6.87 39.13
C ILE A 9 29.38 -6.32 37.86
N VAL A 10 29.92 -7.20 37.01
CA VAL A 10 30.47 -6.82 35.70
C VAL A 10 29.35 -6.16 34.89
N PRO A 11 29.58 -4.94 34.34
CA PRO A 11 28.54 -4.26 33.58
C PRO A 11 28.11 -5.10 32.38
N ALA A 12 26.80 -5.06 32.08
CA ALA A 12 26.26 -5.71 30.90
C ALA A 12 26.87 -5.11 29.61
N SER A 13 26.90 -5.89 28.54
CA SER A 13 27.39 -5.43 27.24
C SER A 13 26.49 -4.31 26.68
N SER A 14 27.01 -3.54 25.72
CA SER A 14 26.24 -2.51 25.00
C SER A 14 25.16 -3.06 24.05
N GLY A 15 24.96 -4.38 24.03
CA GLY A 15 24.00 -5.08 23.15
C GLY A 15 22.58 -4.52 23.17
N PRO A 16 21.98 -4.22 24.34
CA PRO A 16 20.65 -3.63 24.42
C PRO A 16 20.55 -2.26 23.72
N TYR A 17 21.58 -1.41 23.83
CA TYR A 17 21.59 -0.10 23.19
C TYR A 17 21.69 -0.21 21.67
N MET A 18 22.51 -1.13 21.15
CA MET A 18 22.59 -1.41 19.72
C MET A 18 21.26 -1.93 19.17
N PHE A 19 20.62 -2.85 19.90
CA PHE A 19 19.30 -3.36 19.55
C PHE A 19 18.25 -2.24 19.50
N ILE A 20 18.18 -1.40 20.54
CA ILE A 20 17.27 -0.25 20.59
C ILE A 20 17.54 0.69 19.41
N TRP A 21 18.81 1.00 19.11
CA TRP A 21 19.17 1.84 17.97
C TRP A 21 18.68 1.28 16.64
N ILE A 22 18.92 0.00 16.37
CA ILE A 22 18.46 -0.65 15.12
C ILE A 22 16.93 -0.65 15.07
N LEU A 23 16.26 -1.01 16.16
CA LEU A 23 14.81 -1.01 16.25
C LEU A 23 14.24 0.40 15.99
N SER A 24 14.82 1.43 16.60
CA SER A 24 14.43 2.83 16.40
C SER A 24 14.59 3.25 14.94
N LEU A 25 15.70 2.92 14.29
CA LEU A 25 15.90 3.23 12.87
C LEU A 25 14.87 2.56 11.96
N VAL A 26 14.55 1.29 12.23
CA VAL A 26 13.51 0.56 11.48
C VAL A 26 12.13 1.20 11.68
N LEU A 27 11.79 1.56 12.92
CA LEU A 27 10.51 2.21 13.23
C LEU A 27 10.40 3.59 12.56
N ILE A 28 11.46 4.40 12.57
CA ILE A 28 11.49 5.70 11.88
C ILE A 28 11.30 5.51 10.38
N ALA A 29 12.00 4.55 9.76
CA ALA A 29 11.84 4.26 8.33
C ALA A 29 10.40 3.84 7.99
N LEU A 30 9.77 3.02 8.82
CA LEU A 30 8.36 2.63 8.65
C LEU A 30 7.41 3.82 8.78
N ILE A 31 7.63 4.71 9.75
CA ILE A 31 6.80 5.92 9.92
C ILE A 31 6.91 6.81 8.67
N VAL A 32 8.14 7.09 8.22
CA VAL A 32 8.37 7.90 7.00
C VAL A 32 7.69 7.25 5.79
N PHE A 33 7.81 5.93 5.65
CA PHE A 33 7.14 5.19 4.58
C PHE A 33 5.61 5.38 4.62
N PHE A 34 4.95 5.18 5.77
CA PHE A 34 3.51 5.34 5.86
C PHE A 34 3.04 6.79 5.68
N VAL A 35 3.81 7.78 6.14
CA VAL A 35 3.55 9.20 5.88
C VAL A 35 3.60 9.49 4.38
N TYR A 36 4.63 9.00 3.69
CA TYR A 36 4.75 9.13 2.24
C TYR A 36 3.57 8.50 1.50
N ILE A 37 3.17 7.28 1.88
CA ILE A 37 2.00 6.61 1.29
C ILE A 37 0.70 7.40 1.54
N GLY A 38 0.50 7.89 2.77
CA GLY A 38 -0.64 8.73 3.11
C GLY A 38 -0.70 10.00 2.26
N TYR A 39 0.43 10.66 2.03
CA TYR A 39 0.53 11.81 1.14
C TYR A 39 0.26 11.43 -0.33
N ALA A 40 0.95 10.42 -0.85
CA ALA A 40 0.86 10.00 -2.25
C ALA A 40 -0.54 9.52 -2.64
N SER A 41 -1.22 8.79 -1.76
CA SER A 41 -2.60 8.31 -1.97
C SER A 41 -3.60 9.44 -2.25
N ARG A 42 -3.39 10.62 -1.67
CA ARG A 42 -4.24 11.81 -1.88
C ARG A 42 -3.95 12.56 -3.18
N HIS A 43 -2.81 12.28 -3.80
CA HIS A 43 -2.36 12.89 -5.05
C HIS A 43 -2.36 11.89 -6.22
N ALA A 44 -2.87 10.68 -5.97
CA ALA A 44 -3.05 9.68 -7.01
C ALA A 44 -4.03 10.21 -8.07
N SER A 45 -3.63 10.12 -9.33
CA SER A 45 -4.39 10.65 -10.45
C SER A 45 -4.26 9.74 -11.66
N PHE A 46 -5.22 9.82 -12.56
CA PHE A 46 -5.11 9.22 -13.88
C PHE A 46 -5.47 10.25 -14.94
N ALA A 47 -4.87 10.10 -16.11
CA ALA A 47 -5.13 10.92 -17.28
C ALA A 47 -5.46 10.01 -18.47
N VAL A 48 -6.55 10.32 -19.16
CA VAL A 48 -6.87 9.72 -20.45
C VAL A 48 -6.14 10.52 -21.52
N THR A 49 -5.33 9.84 -22.32
CA THR A 49 -4.51 10.39 -23.40
C THR A 49 -4.80 9.65 -24.69
N ASP A 50 -4.37 10.18 -25.83
CA ASP A 50 -4.55 9.51 -27.13
C ASP A 50 -3.88 8.12 -27.16
N ASP A 51 -2.76 7.99 -26.46
CA ASP A 51 -1.98 6.74 -26.35
C ASP A 51 -2.59 5.73 -25.36
N GLY A 52 -3.52 6.15 -24.49
CA GLY A 52 -4.16 5.30 -23.48
C GLY A 52 -4.33 5.94 -22.10
N LEU A 53 -4.32 5.12 -21.05
CA LEU A 53 -4.57 5.53 -19.67
C LEU A 53 -3.27 5.64 -18.87
N ARG A 54 -2.88 6.86 -18.49
CA ARG A 54 -1.71 7.11 -17.63
C ARG A 54 -2.14 7.22 -16.18
N ILE A 55 -1.59 6.38 -15.32
CA ILE A 55 -1.87 6.35 -13.89
C ILE A 55 -0.62 6.80 -13.12
N ARG A 56 -0.79 7.82 -12.27
CA ARG A 56 0.21 8.30 -11.32
C ARG A 56 -0.26 7.96 -9.91
N ALA A 57 0.46 7.05 -9.26
CA ALA A 57 0.18 6.56 -7.91
C ALA A 57 1.50 6.37 -7.13
N SER A 58 1.43 5.95 -5.86
CA SER A 58 2.61 5.81 -5.00
C SER A 58 3.61 4.79 -5.51
N LEU A 59 3.17 3.55 -5.70
CA LEU A 59 4.06 2.42 -6.02
C LEU A 59 3.78 1.81 -7.40
N TYR A 60 2.54 1.92 -7.90
CA TYR A 60 2.09 1.25 -9.12
C TYR A 60 1.81 2.23 -10.27
N SER A 61 2.51 3.36 -10.30
CA SER A 61 2.48 4.29 -11.45
C SER A 61 2.78 3.55 -12.75
N ARG A 62 1.92 3.71 -13.77
CA ARG A 62 2.07 3.03 -15.06
C ARG A 62 1.24 3.70 -16.16
N THR A 63 1.52 3.36 -17.41
CA THR A 63 0.64 3.67 -18.54
C THR A 63 0.07 2.38 -19.11
N ILE A 64 -1.22 2.37 -19.42
CA ILE A 64 -1.92 1.28 -20.09
C ILE A 64 -2.22 1.73 -21.52
N PRO A 65 -1.61 1.13 -22.54
CA PRO A 65 -1.86 1.47 -23.94
C PRO A 65 -3.34 1.31 -24.30
N LYS A 66 -3.84 2.18 -25.17
CA LYS A 66 -5.24 2.12 -25.65
C LYS A 66 -5.59 0.76 -26.28
N ALA A 67 -4.63 0.14 -26.97
CA ALA A 67 -4.82 -1.17 -27.61
C ALA A 67 -5.09 -2.31 -26.61
N ASP A 68 -4.60 -2.17 -25.38
CA ASP A 68 -4.75 -3.18 -24.32
C ASP A 68 -6.07 -3.00 -23.55
N ILE A 69 -6.77 -1.87 -23.73
CA ILE A 69 -8.02 -1.56 -23.03
C ILE A 69 -9.19 -2.15 -23.82
N ALA A 70 -9.99 -3.00 -23.17
CA ALA A 70 -11.27 -3.48 -23.72
C ALA A 70 -12.36 -2.44 -23.45
N VAL A 71 -12.47 -1.45 -24.33
CA VAL A 71 -13.31 -0.24 -24.17
C VAL A 71 -14.78 -0.60 -23.92
N GLU A 72 -15.30 -1.64 -24.57
CA GLU A 72 -16.68 -2.10 -24.44
C GLU A 72 -17.02 -2.60 -23.02
N GLY A 73 -16.02 -3.02 -22.25
CA GLY A 73 -16.17 -3.52 -20.89
C GLY A 73 -15.94 -2.46 -19.80
N VAL A 74 -15.54 -1.23 -20.17
CA VAL A 74 -15.29 -0.15 -19.21
C VAL A 74 -16.61 0.32 -18.60
N LYS A 75 -16.66 0.38 -17.27
CA LYS A 75 -17.88 0.78 -16.56
C LYS A 75 -17.59 1.41 -15.21
N VAL A 76 -18.48 2.28 -14.77
CA VAL A 76 -18.50 2.78 -13.39
C VAL A 76 -19.26 1.77 -12.54
N ILE A 77 -18.63 1.30 -11.47
CA ILE A 77 -19.20 0.36 -10.50
C ILE A 77 -19.21 0.97 -9.11
N ASN A 78 -20.12 0.48 -8.28
CA ASN A 78 -20.13 0.77 -6.86
C ASN A 78 -19.82 -0.52 -6.13
N LEU A 79 -18.61 -0.64 -5.57
CA LEU A 79 -18.18 -1.86 -4.89
C LEU A 79 -19.07 -2.23 -3.71
N LYS A 80 -19.87 -1.30 -3.14
CA LYS A 80 -20.84 -1.63 -2.08
C LYS A 80 -22.01 -2.46 -2.62
N LEU A 81 -22.43 -2.22 -3.86
CA LEU A 81 -23.52 -2.92 -4.55
C LEU A 81 -23.00 -4.08 -5.40
N ASP A 82 -21.95 -3.83 -6.19
CA ASP A 82 -21.30 -4.78 -7.09
C ASP A 82 -20.28 -5.67 -6.34
N SER A 83 -20.79 -6.47 -5.40
CA SER A 83 -19.96 -7.26 -4.47
C SER A 83 -18.96 -8.20 -5.15
N GLN A 84 -19.26 -8.63 -6.38
CA GLN A 84 -18.39 -9.47 -7.21
C GLN A 84 -17.01 -8.85 -7.49
N TYR A 85 -16.92 -7.51 -7.56
CA TYR A 85 -15.67 -6.79 -7.81
C TYR A 85 -14.96 -6.36 -6.51
N LYS A 86 -15.50 -6.69 -5.33
CA LYS A 86 -14.83 -6.35 -4.07
C LYS A 86 -13.47 -7.03 -3.97
N PRO A 87 -12.43 -6.34 -3.48
CA PRO A 87 -11.16 -6.96 -3.18
C PRO A 87 -11.34 -8.03 -2.10
N LYS A 88 -10.91 -9.25 -2.39
CA LYS A 88 -10.98 -10.39 -1.48
C LYS A 88 -9.64 -10.63 -0.78
N MET A 89 -8.55 -10.62 -1.55
CA MET A 89 -7.22 -10.93 -1.03
C MET A 89 -6.17 -10.05 -1.70
N ARG A 90 -5.38 -9.35 -0.89
CA ARG A 90 -4.21 -8.60 -1.36
C ARG A 90 -3.09 -9.59 -1.68
N THR A 91 -2.60 -9.57 -2.91
CA THR A 91 -1.47 -10.42 -3.33
C THR A 91 -0.14 -9.67 -3.30
N ASN A 92 -0.14 -8.37 -3.59
CA ASN A 92 1.01 -7.48 -3.43
C ASN A 92 0.48 -6.04 -3.42
N GLY A 93 0.87 -5.23 -2.44
CA GLY A 93 0.48 -3.82 -2.40
C GLY A 93 0.19 -3.30 -1.01
N ILE A 94 -0.45 -2.13 -0.98
CA ILE A 94 -0.77 -1.35 0.22
C ILE A 94 -2.27 -1.45 0.48
N GLY A 95 -2.63 -1.58 1.75
CA GLY A 95 -4.01 -1.46 2.21
C GLY A 95 -4.01 -0.73 3.55
N LEU A 96 -4.51 0.49 3.53
CA LEU A 96 -4.75 1.36 4.66
C LEU A 96 -6.26 1.62 4.77
N PRO A 97 -6.76 2.07 5.93
CA PRO A 97 -8.13 2.55 6.02
C PRO A 97 -8.40 3.64 4.96
N GLY A 98 -9.35 3.40 4.06
CA GLY A 98 -9.68 4.31 2.97
C GLY A 98 -8.72 4.32 1.78
N TYR A 99 -7.74 3.40 1.71
CA TYR A 99 -6.84 3.31 0.56
C TYR A 99 -6.37 1.88 0.27
N ALA A 100 -6.52 1.43 -0.97
CA ALA A 100 -5.94 0.18 -1.45
C ALA A 100 -5.25 0.40 -2.80
N GLU A 101 -3.96 0.07 -2.86
CA GLU A 101 -3.14 0.18 -4.06
C GLU A 101 -2.38 -1.12 -4.30
N GLY A 102 -2.39 -1.64 -5.53
CA GLY A 102 -1.64 -2.83 -5.91
C GLY A 102 -2.51 -3.99 -6.36
N TRP A 103 -1.94 -5.19 -6.37
CA TRP A 103 -2.54 -6.39 -6.93
C TRP A 103 -3.43 -7.13 -5.93
N PHE A 104 -4.69 -7.32 -6.29
CA PHE A 104 -5.68 -8.04 -5.50
C PHE A 104 -6.37 -9.13 -6.32
N LYS A 105 -6.79 -10.20 -5.65
CA LYS A 105 -7.86 -11.08 -6.14
C LYS A 105 -9.20 -10.52 -5.69
N LEU A 106 -10.15 -10.46 -6.62
CA LEU A 106 -11.52 -10.00 -6.37
C LEU A 106 -12.43 -11.18 -5.98
N GLN A 107 -13.67 -10.90 -5.56
CA GLN A 107 -14.65 -11.94 -5.18
C GLN A 107 -15.02 -12.85 -6.37
N ASN A 108 -15.14 -12.30 -7.57
CA ASN A 108 -15.32 -13.05 -8.82
C ASN A 108 -14.08 -13.82 -9.29
N LYS A 109 -13.01 -13.84 -8.48
CA LYS A 109 -11.71 -14.51 -8.73
C LYS A 109 -10.82 -13.82 -9.77
N GLU A 110 -11.23 -12.70 -10.35
CA GLU A 110 -10.37 -11.89 -11.21
C GLU A 110 -9.18 -11.35 -10.42
N LYS A 111 -8.05 -11.14 -11.11
CA LYS A 111 -6.90 -10.42 -10.57
C LYS A 111 -6.95 -8.99 -11.11
N ALA A 112 -6.95 -8.01 -10.22
CA ALA A 112 -7.01 -6.60 -10.59
C ALA A 112 -5.89 -5.81 -9.92
N LEU A 113 -5.39 -4.80 -10.64
CA LEU A 113 -4.54 -3.75 -10.08
C LEU A 113 -5.44 -2.61 -9.62
N LEU A 114 -5.40 -2.30 -8.33
CA LEU A 114 -6.27 -1.33 -7.69
C LEU A 114 -5.56 0.00 -7.45
N PHE A 115 -6.35 1.07 -7.57
CA PHE A 115 -6.04 2.43 -7.13
C PHE A 115 -7.29 2.98 -6.44
N LEU A 116 -7.65 2.39 -5.29
CA LEU A 116 -8.96 2.56 -4.66
C LEU A 116 -8.88 3.50 -3.44
N THR A 117 -9.55 4.64 -3.50
CA THR A 117 -9.72 5.59 -2.39
C THR A 117 -11.18 5.68 -1.91
N ASP A 118 -12.14 5.46 -2.82
CA ASP A 118 -13.57 5.40 -2.52
C ASP A 118 -14.19 4.17 -3.18
N SER A 119 -14.94 3.40 -2.39
CA SER A 119 -15.63 2.18 -2.86
C SER A 119 -16.96 2.46 -3.56
N SER A 120 -17.50 3.69 -3.47
CA SER A 120 -18.82 4.03 -3.98
C SER A 120 -18.83 4.41 -5.47
N ARG A 121 -17.70 4.89 -6.00
CA ARG A 121 -17.55 5.29 -7.40
C ARG A 121 -16.19 4.86 -7.91
N VAL A 122 -16.17 3.72 -8.60
CA VAL A 122 -14.94 3.09 -9.11
C VAL A 122 -15.08 2.87 -10.60
N VAL A 123 -14.05 3.19 -11.38
CA VAL A 123 -14.01 2.83 -12.80
C VAL A 123 -13.35 1.46 -12.92
N TYR A 124 -14.08 0.48 -13.43
CA TYR A 124 -13.56 -0.81 -13.84
C TYR A 124 -13.05 -0.72 -15.27
N VAL A 125 -11.77 -1.03 -15.47
CA VAL A 125 -11.10 -0.98 -16.77
C VAL A 125 -10.54 -2.37 -17.09
N PRO A 126 -11.25 -3.19 -17.88
CA PRO A 126 -10.71 -4.47 -18.31
C PRO A 126 -9.58 -4.28 -19.33
N THR A 127 -8.52 -5.07 -19.16
CA THR A 127 -7.34 -5.09 -20.05
C THR A 127 -7.09 -6.49 -20.59
N LYS A 128 -6.47 -6.60 -21.76
CA LYS A 128 -6.07 -7.87 -22.38
C LYS A 128 -4.77 -8.43 -21.80
#